data_AF-A1RZS9-F1
#
_entry.id   AF-A1RZS9-F1
#
_cell.length_a   1.000
_cell.length_b   1.000
_cell.length_c   1.000
_cell.angle_alpha   90.00
_cell.angle_beta   90.00
_cell.angle_gamma   90.00
#
_symmetry.space_group_name_H-M   'P 1'
#
loop_
_entity.id
_entity.type
_entity.pdbx_description
1 polymer ?
#
loop_
_entity_poly.entity_id
_entity_poly.type
_entity_poly.pdbx_seq_one_letter_code
_entity_poly.pdbx_strand_id
1 'polypeptide(L)'
;MNLRFGEEVKGFLYAYAGEKGLEVGFIDRGGEPGGVARVEGASTPWKVKYLVENYGGIPGIVVEGEAPGKEPLLVILGRSAAEVAEMAVEVARRYAEWRSKRGRG
;
A
#
# COMPACT_ATOMS: atom_id res chain seq x y z
N MET A 1 8.70 1.27 0.27
CA MET A 1 8.91 1.29 -1.19
C MET A 1 7.55 1.39 -1.87
N ASN A 2 7.45 2.21 -2.92
CA ASN A 2 6.19 2.45 -3.61
C ASN A 2 6.13 1.63 -4.91
N LEU A 3 4.99 0.97 -5.13
CA LEU A 3 4.67 0.18 -6.30
C LEU A 3 3.35 0.69 -6.88
N ARG A 4 3.16 0.48 -8.19
CA ARG A 4 1.87 0.75 -8.83
C ARG A 4 0.80 -0.13 -8.20
N PHE A 5 -0.34 0.47 -7.87
CA PHE A 5 -1.53 -0.27 -7.45
C PHE A 5 -2.61 -0.23 -8.54
N GLY A 6 -3.30 -1.36 -8.72
CA GLY A 6 -4.50 -1.48 -9.53
C GLY A 6 -5.53 -2.32 -8.77
N GLU A 7 -6.82 -2.05 -8.96
CA GLU A 7 -7.90 -2.76 -8.24
C GLU A 7 -7.85 -4.28 -8.46
N GLU A 8 -7.33 -4.74 -9.60
CA GLU A 8 -7.13 -6.16 -9.88
C GLU A 8 -6.15 -6.85 -8.91
N VAL A 9 -5.26 -6.09 -8.27
CA VAL A 9 -4.27 -6.58 -7.30
C VAL A 9 -4.89 -6.75 -5.92
N LYS A 10 -5.98 -6.05 -5.61
CA LYS A 10 -6.57 -5.95 -4.27
C LYS A 10 -6.86 -7.32 -3.66
N GLY A 11 -7.57 -8.19 -4.37
CA GLY A 11 -7.94 -9.51 -3.89
C GLY A 11 -6.71 -10.40 -3.61
N PHE A 12 -5.68 -10.31 -4.45
CA PHE A 12 -4.41 -10.99 -4.21
C PHE A 12 -3.70 -10.41 -2.97
N LEU A 13 -3.65 -9.09 -2.84
CA LEU A 13 -2.93 -8.41 -1.78
C LEU A 13 -3.46 -8.77 -0.39
N TYR A 14 -4.78 -8.78 -0.20
CA TYR A 14 -5.40 -9.18 1.07
C TYR A 14 -5.10 -10.65 1.41
N ALA A 15 -5.12 -11.54 0.42
CA ALA A 15 -4.77 -12.94 0.64
C ALA A 15 -3.29 -13.10 1.03
N TYR A 16 -2.38 -12.44 0.29
CA TYR A 16 -0.95 -12.44 0.60
C TYR A 16 -0.66 -11.89 2.00
N ALA A 17 -1.26 -10.76 2.34
CA ALA A 17 -1.07 -10.13 3.65
C ALA A 17 -1.57 -11.02 4.78
N GLY A 18 -2.75 -11.64 4.63
CA GLY A 18 -3.29 -12.59 5.60
C GLY A 18 -2.38 -13.79 5.83
N GLU A 19 -1.81 -14.39 4.77
CA GLU A 19 -0.84 -15.48 4.89
C GLU A 19 0.45 -15.07 5.58
N LYS A 20 0.88 -13.81 5.41
CA LYS A 20 2.11 -13.26 6.01
C LYS A 20 1.91 -12.69 7.41
N GLY A 21 0.67 -12.67 7.91
CA GLY A 21 0.35 -12.00 9.18
C GLY A 21 0.59 -10.49 9.12
N LEU A 22 0.47 -9.89 7.93
CA LEU A 22 0.61 -8.45 7.73
C LEU A 22 -0.75 -7.79 7.70
N GLU A 23 -0.85 -6.63 8.36
CA GLU A 23 -2.00 -5.76 8.22
C GLU A 23 -1.90 -4.94 6.92
N VAL A 24 -3.05 -4.71 6.28
CA VAL A 24 -3.19 -3.84 5.11
C VAL A 24 -3.92 -2.57 5.52
N GLY A 25 -3.21 -1.44 5.49
CA GLY A 25 -3.75 -0.11 5.68
C GLY A 25 -4.27 0.50 4.37
N PHE A 26 -5.28 1.36 4.46
CA PHE A 26 -5.76 2.16 3.35
C PHE A 26 -5.79 3.63 3.76
N ILE A 27 -5.21 4.50 2.93
CA ILE A 27 -5.26 5.95 3.10
C ILE A 27 -6.19 6.51 2.04
N ASP A 28 -7.32 7.05 2.50
CA ASP A 28 -8.16 7.90 1.66
C ASP A 28 -7.51 9.28 1.52
N ARG A 29 -6.89 9.55 0.36
CA ARG A 29 -6.26 10.84 0.08
C ARG A 29 -7.27 11.99 -0.05
N GLY A 30 -8.56 11.71 -0.21
CA GLY A 30 -9.63 12.71 -0.11
C GLY A 30 -9.78 13.28 1.31
N GLY A 31 -9.32 12.55 2.32
CA GLY A 31 -9.31 13.01 3.72
C GLY A 31 -8.14 13.93 4.09
N GLU A 32 -7.22 14.21 3.16
CA GLU A 32 -6.09 15.11 3.40
C GLU A 32 -6.59 16.57 3.53
N PRO A 33 -6.34 17.27 4.65
CA PRO A 33 -6.78 18.66 4.80
C PRO A 33 -6.16 19.54 3.71
N GLY A 34 -6.97 20.39 3.07
CA GLY A 34 -6.55 21.15 1.89
C GLY A 34 -5.34 22.09 2.08
N GLY A 35 -5.00 22.44 3.32
CA GLY A 35 -3.78 23.18 3.65
C GLY A 35 -2.51 22.32 3.69
N VAL A 36 -2.62 21.02 3.96
CA VAL A 36 -1.49 20.09 4.10
C VAL A 36 -0.84 19.82 2.74
N ALA A 37 -1.63 19.52 1.71
CA ALA A 37 -1.11 19.22 0.37
C ALA A 37 -0.36 20.41 -0.29
N ARG A 38 -0.52 21.63 0.23
CA ARG A 38 0.14 22.85 -0.25
C ARG A 38 1.49 23.12 0.41
N VAL A 39 1.75 22.49 1.55
CA VAL A 39 3.01 22.65 2.29
C VAL A 39 3.92 21.50 1.89
N GLU A 40 5.08 21.85 1.33
CA GLU A 40 6.08 20.85 0.93
C GLU A 40 6.45 19.95 2.13
N GLY A 41 6.41 18.64 1.90
CA GLY A 41 6.72 17.63 2.92
C GLY A 41 5.64 17.37 3.97
N ALA A 42 4.51 18.08 3.97
CA ALA A 42 3.50 17.94 5.03
C ALA A 42 2.56 16.72 4.84
N SER A 43 2.43 16.19 3.63
CA SER A 43 1.58 15.02 3.35
C SER A 43 2.06 13.76 4.05
N THR A 44 3.37 13.49 4.11
CA THR A 44 3.90 12.27 4.73
C THR A 44 3.62 12.22 6.24
N PRO A 45 3.89 13.27 7.03
CA PRO A 45 3.48 13.33 8.44
C PRO A 45 1.97 13.12 8.63
N TRP A 46 1.13 13.72 7.78
CA TRP A 46 -0.32 13.51 7.85
C TRP A 46 -0.70 12.04 7.63
N LYS A 47 -0.13 11.38 6.60
CA LYS A 47 -0.37 9.96 6.32
C LYS A 47 0.02 9.07 7.48
N VAL A 48 1.17 9.31 8.09
CA VAL A 48 1.63 8.55 9.27
C VAL A 48 0.65 8.71 10.42
N LYS A 49 0.21 9.95 10.71
CA LYS A 49 -0.79 10.22 11.74
C LYS A 49 -2.11 9.51 11.45
N TYR A 50 -2.60 9.60 10.22
CA TYR A 50 -3.81 8.92 9.76
C TYR A 50 -3.74 7.41 10.02
N LEU A 51 -2.63 6.76 9.66
CA LEU A 51 -2.46 5.32 9.87
C LEU A 51 -2.46 4.97 11.37
N VAL A 52 -1.72 5.70 12.19
CA VAL A 52 -1.67 5.46 13.65
C VAL A 52 -3.06 5.61 14.28
N GLU A 53 -3.84 6.62 13.87
CA GLU A 53 -5.18 6.86 14.41
C GLU A 53 -6.20 5.79 14.00
N ASN A 54 -6.11 5.25 12.79
CA ASN A 54 -7.10 4.31 12.25
C ASN A 54 -6.74 2.82 12.47
N TYR A 55 -5.44 2.52 12.58
CA TYR A 55 -4.93 1.14 12.67
C TYR A 55 -4.18 0.86 13.98
N GLY A 56 -4.00 1.86 14.85
CA GLY A 56 -3.23 1.71 16.10
C GLY A 56 -1.72 1.58 15.89
N GLY A 57 -1.25 1.78 14.66
CA GLY A 57 0.14 1.61 14.25
C GLY A 57 0.32 1.89 12.76
N ILE A 58 1.47 1.50 12.22
CA ILE A 58 1.74 1.62 10.79
C ILE A 58 1.70 0.21 10.17
N PRO A 59 0.67 -0.11 9.34
CA PRO A 59 0.57 -1.41 8.68
C PRO A 59 1.78 -1.70 7.79
N GLY A 60 2.17 -2.99 7.68
CA GLY A 60 3.30 -3.40 6.83
C GLY A 60 3.05 -3.19 5.34
N ILE A 61 1.78 -3.15 4.94
CA ILE A 61 1.33 -2.84 3.59
C ILE A 61 0.32 -1.70 3.67
N VAL A 62 0.50 -0.65 2.87
CA VAL A 62 -0.40 0.49 2.82
C VAL A 62 -0.82 0.75 1.37
N VAL A 63 -2.11 0.96 1.13
CA VAL A 63 -2.62 1.43 -0.15
C VAL A 63 -3.01 2.91 -0.02
N GLU A 64 -2.39 3.77 -0.81
CA GLU A 64 -2.85 5.15 -0.99
C GLU A 64 -3.88 5.19 -2.12
N GLY A 65 -5.14 5.49 -1.81
CA GLY A 65 -6.24 5.59 -2.79
C GLY A 65 -6.10 6.78 -3.74
N GLU A 66 -6.92 6.93 -4.78
CA GLU A 66 -6.80 8.00 -5.80
C GLU A 66 -6.82 9.44 -5.22
N ALA A 67 -6.18 10.38 -5.93
CA ALA A 67 -6.31 11.82 -5.70
C ALA A 67 -6.13 12.60 -7.01
N PRO A 68 -6.60 13.86 -7.11
CA PRO A 68 -6.44 14.66 -8.33
C PRO A 68 -5.00 14.70 -8.82
N GLY A 69 -4.74 14.14 -10.00
CA GLY A 69 -3.41 14.07 -10.61
C GLY A 69 -2.44 13.07 -9.95
N LYS A 70 -2.90 12.19 -9.05
CA LYS A 70 -2.07 11.18 -8.37
C LYS A 70 -2.67 9.78 -8.53
N GLU A 71 -1.90 8.88 -9.12
CA GLU A 71 -2.28 7.46 -9.21
C GLU A 71 -2.25 6.77 -7.83
N PRO A 72 -3.06 5.72 -7.61
CA PRO A 72 -2.99 4.89 -6.42
C PRO A 72 -1.63 4.22 -6.26
N LEU A 73 -1.17 4.09 -5.01
CA LEU A 73 0.12 3.49 -4.70
C LEU A 73 -0.03 2.36 -3.69
N LEU A 74 0.74 1.30 -3.91
CA LEU A 74 1.01 0.27 -2.92
C LEU A 74 2.35 0.60 -2.25
N VAL A 75 2.35 0.77 -0.94
CA VAL A 75 3.51 1.10 -0.13
C VAL A 75 3.84 -0.08 0.77
N ILE A 76 5.03 -0.66 0.59
CA ILE A 76 5.57 -1.71 1.44
C ILE A 76 6.52 -1.10 2.47
N LEU A 77 6.34 -1.47 3.74
CA LEU A 77 7.16 -1.06 4.86
C LEU A 77 7.85 -2.28 5.48
N GLY A 78 9.03 -2.05 6.05
CA GLY A 78 9.87 -3.08 6.65
C GLY A 78 10.99 -2.45 7.48
N ARG A 79 11.71 -3.27 8.24
CA ARG A 79 12.75 -2.81 9.17
C ARG A 79 14.06 -2.46 8.45
N SER A 80 14.24 -2.96 7.23
CA SER A 80 15.40 -2.66 6.39
C SER A 80 15.02 -2.55 4.92
N ALA A 81 15.86 -1.89 4.14
CA ALA A 81 15.69 -1.82 2.69
C ALA A 81 15.71 -3.21 2.03
N ALA A 82 16.55 -4.13 2.53
CA ALA A 82 16.64 -5.51 2.04
C ALA A 82 15.32 -6.26 2.24
N GLU A 83 14.74 -6.19 3.45
CA GLU A 83 13.44 -6.82 3.76
C GLU A 83 12.32 -6.31 2.84
N VAL A 84 12.29 -4.99 2.60
CA VAL A 84 11.28 -4.38 1.70
C VAL A 84 11.49 -4.84 0.25
N ALA A 85 12.73 -4.92 -0.22
CA ALA A 85 13.03 -5.37 -1.57
C ALA A 85 12.68 -6.86 -1.77
N GLU A 86 12.99 -7.71 -0.79
CA GLU A 86 12.64 -9.13 -0.80
C GLU A 86 11.12 -9.33 -0.84
N MET A 87 10.39 -8.62 0.03
CA MET A 87 8.92 -8.68 0.05
C MET A 87 8.31 -8.26 -1.29
N ALA A 88 8.87 -7.23 -1.93
CA ALA A 88 8.37 -6.78 -3.23
C ALA A 88 8.60 -7.77 -4.36
N VAL A 89 9.78 -8.41 -4.40
CA VAL A 89 10.07 -9.47 -5.37
C VAL A 89 9.12 -10.65 -5.14
N GLU A 90 8.86 -11.01 -3.89
CA GLU A 90 7.90 -12.06 -3.56
C GLU A 90 6.48 -11.70 -4.04
N VAL A 91 5.99 -10.50 -3.70
CA VAL A 91 4.69 -9.98 -4.13
C VAL A 91 4.56 -10.06 -5.66
N ALA A 92 5.57 -9.61 -6.41
CA ALA A 92 5.55 -9.64 -7.87
C ALA A 92 5.46 -11.06 -8.44
N ARG A 93 6.26 -12.00 -7.91
CA ARG A 93 6.25 -13.41 -8.35
C ARG A 93 4.92 -14.07 -8.06
N ARG A 94 4.42 -13.94 -6.83
CA ARG A 94 3.17 -14.57 -6.40
C ARG A 94 1.96 -13.97 -7.11
N TYR A 95 1.98 -12.68 -7.41
CA TYR A 95 0.93 -12.05 -8.20
C TYR A 95 0.90 -12.58 -9.64
N ALA A 96 2.06 -12.79 -10.27
CA ALA A 96 2.13 -13.38 -11.61
C ALA A 96 1.53 -14.80 -11.64
N GLU A 97 1.84 -15.62 -10.64
CA GLU A 97 1.24 -16.96 -10.48
C GLU A 97 -0.27 -16.87 -10.28
N TRP A 98 -0.73 -16.01 -9.38
CA TRP A 98 -2.15 -15.80 -9.09
C TRP A 98 -2.93 -15.36 -10.33
N ARG A 99 -2.39 -14.43 -11.13
CA ARG A 99 -3.00 -13.99 -12.39
C ARG A 99 -3.09 -15.11 -13.41
N SER A 100 -2.05 -15.93 -13.56
CA SER A 100 -2.05 -17.03 -14.53
C SER A 100 -3.10 -18.10 -14.22
N LYS A 101 -3.39 -18.33 -12.93
CA LYS A 101 -4.45 -19.24 -12.48
C LYS A 101 -5.85 -18.68 -12.76
N ARG A 102 -6.04 -17.36 -12.63
CA ARG A 102 -7.32 -16.69 -12.91
C ARG A 102 -7.61 -16.48 -14.40
N GLY A 103 -6.59 -16.32 -15.24
CA GLY A 103 -6.77 -16.19 -16.70
C GLY A 103 -7.02 -17.52 -17.43
N ARG A 104 -7.13 -18.63 -16.69
CA ARG A 104 -7.44 -19.98 -17.20
C ARG A 104 -8.87 -20.42 -16.90
N GLY A 105 -9.67 -19.56 -16.27
CA GLY A 105 -11.08 -19.79 -15.93
C GLY A 105 -12.02 -18.99 -16.79
#